data_AF-A0A6L8MYM1-F1
#
_entry.id   AF-A0A6L8MYM1-F1
#
_cell.length_a   1.000
_cell.length_b   1.000
_cell.length_c   1.000
_cell.angle_alpha   90.00
_cell.angle_beta   90.00
_cell.angle_gamma   90.00
#
_symmetry.space_group_name_H-M   'P 1'
#
loop_
_entity.id
_entity.type
_entity.pdbx_description
1 polymer ?
#
loop_
_entity_poly.entity_id
_entity_poly.type
_entity_poly.pdbx_seq_one_letter_code
_entity_poly.pdbx_strand_id
1 'polypeptide(L)'
;MRVKDVERLTGLSTKAIRLYEEKGLISVERNPVNDYRDYSVENVRQLRLIKLLRYFDFSLSELEESFTWSEEELKSALLRKKQAIIQKQERLTNKIDLLDQVVKDLGKNDGWLEEIQNSITYVESDDFQELKKDIEYAMLPSIWMTLLQTFILSGPILWLFTRIQQGRQENLLLLSILSLFASAWITLLWRDYLVNWWKNRDKVCKKNRSQVWWIPIALVSLVVGIACFIFVSWLIETFFLPSDWLFYEYSIGLSKVFILFVMTSLILLFGKLVRLLRLSWKYLLALIGSCILLMALLISTTTAVTNNRIIEINLIVSSKEFVYSDVKSVWTGFGTKLFTLDETKRQGTFSYCIDLDGEEKVFMQPTVNQKLVSDDTYIELEEFDQRLMELGISKESSAEGSQYNDLDPHYVERFSRIIENK
;
A
#
# COMPACT_ATOMS: atom_id res chain seq x y z
N MET A 1 -53.90 13.73 36.17
CA MET A 1 -53.60 12.50 36.94
C MET A 1 -53.08 12.86 38.33
N ARG A 2 -53.33 12.03 39.36
CA ARG A 2 -52.76 12.28 40.70
C ARG A 2 -51.35 11.70 40.81
N VAL A 3 -50.59 12.14 41.82
CA VAL A 3 -49.20 11.70 42.01
C VAL A 3 -49.03 10.18 42.08
N LYS A 4 -49.96 9.46 42.73
CA LYS A 4 -49.93 7.98 42.81
C LYS A 4 -50.06 7.30 41.44
N ASP A 5 -50.86 7.88 40.54
CA ASP A 5 -50.99 7.37 39.17
C ASP A 5 -49.68 7.58 38.40
N VAL A 6 -49.05 8.75 38.59
CA VAL A 6 -47.77 9.10 37.97
C VAL A 6 -46.63 8.22 38.50
N GLU A 7 -46.59 7.92 39.80
CA GLU A 7 -45.64 6.97 40.38
C GLU A 7 -45.77 5.61 39.70
N ARG A 8 -47.00 5.11 39.53
CA ARG A 8 -47.25 3.83 38.86
C ARG A 8 -46.84 3.85 37.37
N LEU A 9 -47.05 4.97 36.68
CA LEU A 9 -46.76 5.10 35.24
C LEU A 9 -45.28 5.37 34.92
N THR A 10 -44.54 5.97 35.85
CA THR A 10 -43.13 6.36 35.66
C THR A 10 -42.17 5.48 36.46
N GLY A 11 -42.65 4.81 37.52
CA GLY A 11 -41.83 4.10 38.50
C GLY A 11 -40.89 5.02 39.29
N LEU A 12 -41.17 6.32 39.34
CA LEU A 12 -40.48 7.27 40.20
C LEU A 12 -41.22 7.36 41.54
N SER A 13 -40.49 7.64 42.63
CA SER A 13 -41.11 7.90 43.93
C SER A 13 -41.74 9.30 43.96
N THR A 14 -42.76 9.49 44.78
CA THR A 14 -43.39 10.80 45.04
C THR A 14 -42.34 11.84 45.41
N LYS A 15 -41.32 11.45 46.19
CA LYS A 15 -40.23 12.33 46.60
C LYS A 15 -39.41 12.80 45.38
N ALA A 16 -39.10 11.90 44.44
CA ALA A 16 -38.38 12.25 43.22
C ALA A 16 -39.22 13.16 42.31
N ILE A 17 -40.52 12.86 42.16
CA ILE A 17 -41.44 13.69 41.34
C ILE A 17 -41.53 15.11 41.91
N ARG A 18 -41.69 15.24 43.23
CA ARG A 18 -41.70 16.56 43.91
C ARG A 18 -40.37 17.30 43.79
N LEU A 19 -39.24 16.57 43.89
CA LEU A 19 -37.92 17.17 43.71
C LEU A 19 -37.77 17.74 42.29
N TYR A 20 -38.24 17.03 41.27
CA TYR A 20 -38.17 17.50 39.89
C TYR A 20 -39.10 18.68 39.62
N GLU A 21 -40.27 18.71 40.25
CA GLU A 21 -41.15 19.88 40.26
C GLU A 21 -40.50 21.09 40.95
N GLU A 22 -39.90 20.91 42.13
CA GLU A 22 -39.20 21.97 42.88
C GLU A 22 -38.00 22.53 42.10
N LYS A 23 -37.31 21.67 41.35
CA LYS A 23 -36.21 22.05 40.45
C LYS A 23 -36.66 22.63 39.11
N GLY A 24 -37.98 22.76 38.89
CA GLY A 24 -38.52 23.31 37.65
C GLY A 24 -38.36 22.42 36.42
N LEU A 25 -37.97 21.15 36.59
CA LEU A 25 -37.82 20.19 35.50
C LEU A 25 -39.17 19.73 34.94
N ILE A 26 -40.24 19.88 35.73
CA ILE A 26 -41.62 19.71 35.30
C ILE A 26 -42.47 20.84 35.91
N SER A 27 -43.50 21.27 35.16
CA SER A 27 -44.49 22.22 35.66
C SER A 27 -45.83 21.50 35.83
N VAL A 28 -46.41 21.56 37.03
CA VAL A 28 -47.63 20.83 37.37
C VAL A 28 -48.71 21.83 37.74
N GLU A 29 -49.80 21.83 36.98
CA GLU A 29 -50.95 22.67 37.29
C GLU A 29 -51.70 22.14 38.52
N ARG A 30 -52.41 23.04 39.21
CA ARG A 30 -53.32 22.68 40.28
C ARG A 30 -54.75 22.70 39.79
N ASN A 31 -55.52 21.71 40.21
CA ASN A 31 -56.93 21.61 39.86
C ASN A 31 -57.71 22.78 40.50
N PRO A 32 -58.47 23.56 39.71
CA PRO A 32 -59.14 24.77 40.20
C PRO A 32 -60.27 24.50 41.21
N VAL A 33 -60.73 23.25 41.34
CA VAL A 33 -61.87 22.88 42.21
C VAL A 33 -61.41 22.40 43.59
N ASN A 34 -60.24 21.77 43.70
CA ASN A 34 -59.78 21.15 44.95
C ASN A 34 -58.30 21.39 45.28
N ASP A 35 -57.62 22.26 44.51
CA ASP A 35 -56.23 22.69 44.68
C ASP A 35 -55.19 21.54 44.70
N TYR A 36 -55.58 20.32 44.33
CA TYR A 36 -54.62 19.22 44.18
C TYR A 36 -53.82 19.33 42.89
N ARG A 37 -52.55 18.90 42.94
CA ARG A 37 -51.69 18.77 41.76
C ARG A 37 -52.30 17.83 40.72
N ASP A 38 -52.43 18.31 39.50
CA ASP A 38 -52.95 17.58 38.38
C ASP A 38 -51.88 17.42 37.29
N TYR A 39 -51.34 16.20 37.20
CA TYR A 39 -50.25 15.89 36.27
C TYR A 39 -50.83 15.57 34.89
N SER A 40 -50.35 16.27 33.87
CA SER A 40 -50.69 16.02 32.47
C SER A 40 -49.97 14.78 31.92
N VAL A 41 -50.40 14.32 30.74
CA VAL A 41 -49.70 13.25 30.00
C VAL A 41 -48.29 13.69 29.61
N GLU A 42 -48.10 14.99 29.33
CA GLU A 42 -46.79 15.53 28.99
C GLU A 42 -45.84 15.51 30.20
N ASN A 43 -46.34 15.82 31.40
CA ASN A 43 -45.54 15.69 32.64
C ASN A 43 -45.07 14.24 32.85
N VAL A 44 -45.91 13.26 32.52
CA VAL A 44 -45.52 11.83 32.59
C VAL A 44 -44.44 11.50 31.56
N ARG A 45 -44.51 12.05 30.34
CA ARG A 45 -43.46 11.90 29.31
C ARG A 45 -42.14 12.51 29.75
N GLN A 46 -42.16 13.74 30.24
CA GLN A 46 -40.97 14.43 30.76
C GLN A 46 -40.34 13.65 31.91
N LEU A 47 -41.14 13.17 32.87
CA LEU A 47 -40.65 12.34 33.97
C LEU A 47 -40.01 11.02 33.49
N ARG A 48 -40.54 10.39 32.44
CA ARG A 48 -39.93 9.20 31.83
C ARG A 48 -38.60 9.53 31.16
N LEU A 49 -38.51 10.66 30.46
CA LEU A 49 -37.26 11.11 29.86
C LEU A 49 -36.20 11.43 30.93
N ILE A 50 -36.56 12.18 31.97
CA ILE A 50 -35.70 12.44 33.13
C ILE A 50 -35.19 11.12 33.71
N LYS A 51 -36.07 10.14 33.93
CA LYS A 51 -35.68 8.83 34.46
C LYS A 51 -34.67 8.11 33.57
N LEU A 52 -34.87 8.14 32.25
CA LEU A 52 -33.95 7.53 31.27
C LEU A 52 -32.59 8.22 31.29
N LEU A 53 -32.55 9.55 31.26
CA LEU A 53 -31.31 10.31 31.29
C LEU A 53 -30.57 10.12 32.63
N ARG A 54 -31.28 10.08 33.76
CA ARG A 54 -30.71 9.74 35.06
C ARG A 54 -30.12 8.33 35.11
N TYR A 55 -30.71 7.37 34.39
CA TYR A 55 -30.16 6.02 34.28
C TYR A 55 -28.80 6.01 33.57
N PHE A 56 -28.56 6.93 32.65
CA PHE A 56 -27.26 7.14 31.98
C PHE A 56 -26.36 8.15 32.69
N ASP A 57 -26.55 8.37 33.99
CA ASP A 57 -25.75 9.27 34.83
C ASP A 57 -25.72 10.74 34.36
N PHE A 58 -26.78 11.22 33.69
CA PHE A 58 -26.90 12.66 33.43
C PHE A 58 -27.09 13.44 34.74
N SER A 59 -26.34 14.51 34.95
CA SER A 59 -26.44 15.35 36.14
C SER A 59 -27.76 16.12 36.17
N LEU A 60 -28.14 16.69 37.31
CA LEU A 60 -29.34 17.53 37.38
C LEU A 60 -29.22 18.78 36.50
N SER A 61 -28.03 19.38 36.39
CA SER A 61 -27.78 20.53 35.51
C SER A 61 -27.90 20.16 34.03
N GLU A 62 -27.39 18.99 33.61
CA GLU A 62 -27.53 18.50 32.23
C GLU A 62 -29.01 18.21 31.88
N LEU A 63 -29.85 17.87 32.87
CA LEU A 63 -31.28 17.68 32.66
C LEU A 63 -32.02 19.00 32.45
N GLU A 64 -31.68 20.06 33.19
CA GLU A 64 -32.29 21.39 33.03
C GLU A 64 -32.10 21.91 31.59
N GLU A 65 -30.90 21.72 31.03
CA GLU A 65 -30.61 22.07 29.64
C GLU A 65 -31.39 21.19 28.65
N SER A 66 -31.64 19.92 28.99
CA SER A 66 -32.23 18.93 28.08
C SER A 66 -33.65 19.23 27.61
N PHE A 67 -34.42 20.05 28.34
CA PHE A 67 -35.79 20.40 27.96
C PHE A 67 -35.87 21.34 26.76
N THR A 68 -34.76 21.99 26.40
CA THR A 68 -34.66 22.87 25.22
C THR A 68 -34.07 22.18 24.01
N TRP A 69 -33.59 20.94 24.15
CA TRP A 69 -32.94 20.22 23.06
C TRP A 69 -33.96 19.77 22.00
N SER A 70 -33.62 20.06 20.75
CA SER A 70 -34.16 19.35 19.59
C SER A 70 -33.78 17.86 19.64
N GLU A 71 -34.47 17.03 18.85
CA GLU A 71 -34.17 15.59 18.77
C GLU A 71 -32.71 15.31 18.38
N GLU A 72 -32.14 16.12 17.49
CA GLU A 72 -30.73 15.98 17.08
C GLU A 72 -29.76 16.37 18.20
N GLU A 73 -30.07 17.40 19.00
CA GLU A 73 -29.26 17.78 20.15
C GLU A 73 -29.28 16.70 21.24
N LEU A 74 -30.45 16.14 21.54
CA LEU A 74 -30.59 15.03 22.48
C LEU A 74 -29.79 13.81 22.02
N LYS A 75 -29.88 13.46 20.73
CA LYS A 75 -29.09 12.37 20.13
C LYS A 75 -27.59 12.62 20.25
N SER A 76 -27.14 13.86 20.00
CA SER A 76 -25.73 14.24 20.15
C SER A 76 -25.25 14.11 21.61
N ALA A 77 -26.09 14.50 22.58
CA ALA A 77 -25.78 14.41 24.00
C ALA A 77 -25.66 12.95 24.46
N LEU A 78 -26.57 12.08 24.01
CA LEU A 78 -26.51 10.64 24.28
C LEU A 78 -25.26 9.99 23.66
N LEU A 79 -24.86 10.37 22.44
CA LEU A 79 -23.64 9.89 21.82
C LEU A 79 -22.38 10.34 22.58
N ARG A 80 -22.34 11.58 23.06
CA ARG A 80 -21.26 12.08 23.93
C ARG A 80 -21.20 11.29 25.24
N LYS A 81 -22.35 11.03 25.88
CA LYS A 81 -22.41 10.23 27.12
C LYS A 81 -21.91 8.80 26.89
N LYS A 82 -22.31 8.17 25.78
CA LYS A 82 -21.79 6.85 25.37
C LYS A 82 -20.27 6.86 25.24
N GLN A 83 -19.68 7.87 24.60
CA GLN A 83 -18.23 7.98 24.48
C GLN A 83 -17.54 8.14 25.85
N ALA A 84 -18.10 8.97 26.74
CA ALA A 84 -17.58 9.12 28.10
C ALA A 84 -17.64 7.80 28.90
N ILE A 85 -18.71 7.02 28.75
CA ILE A 85 -18.83 5.69 29.37
C ILE A 85 -17.78 4.72 28.81
N ILE A 86 -17.54 4.71 27.50
CA ILE A 86 -16.50 3.88 26.87
C ILE A 86 -15.11 4.25 27.40
N GLN A 87 -14.79 5.55 27.50
CA GLN A 87 -13.52 6.01 28.08
C GLN A 87 -13.37 5.61 29.55
N LYS A 88 -14.45 5.72 30.32
CA LYS A 88 -14.46 5.28 31.72
C LYS A 88 -14.26 3.77 31.81
N GLN A 89 -14.89 2.97 30.95
CA GLN A 89 -14.69 1.53 30.86
C GLN A 89 -13.23 1.21 30.59
N GLU A 90 -12.61 1.82 29.59
CA GLU A 90 -11.20 1.62 29.26
C GLU A 90 -10.27 1.98 30.42
N ARG A 91 -10.51 3.12 31.08
CA ARG A 91 -9.76 3.52 32.27
C ARG A 91 -9.92 2.50 33.42
N LEU A 92 -11.12 1.95 33.60
CA LEU A 92 -11.36 0.91 34.60
C LEU A 92 -10.69 -0.40 34.22
N THR A 93 -10.68 -0.80 32.94
CA THR A 93 -9.95 -1.98 32.45
C THR A 93 -8.45 -1.83 32.71
N ASN A 94 -7.85 -0.70 32.35
CA ASN A 94 -6.43 -0.46 32.65
C ASN A 94 -6.13 -0.52 34.16
N LYS A 95 -7.04 -0.03 35.00
CA LYS A 95 -6.91 -0.14 36.46
C LYS A 95 -7.00 -1.59 36.94
N ILE A 96 -7.87 -2.41 36.33
CA ILE A 96 -7.96 -3.85 36.62
C ILE A 96 -6.65 -4.54 36.23
N ASP A 97 -6.13 -4.29 35.04
CA ASP A 97 -4.87 -4.88 34.58
C ASP A 97 -3.69 -4.50 35.50
N LEU A 98 -3.65 -3.24 35.94
CA LEU A 98 -2.66 -2.78 36.93
C LEU A 98 -2.85 -3.48 38.28
N LEU A 99 -4.07 -3.66 38.76
CA LEU A 99 -4.34 -4.40 39.99
C LEU A 99 -3.86 -5.85 39.90
N ASP A 100 -4.10 -6.51 38.77
CA ASP A 100 -3.62 -7.89 38.54
C ASP A 100 -2.09 -7.96 38.55
N GLN A 101 -1.40 -6.97 37.97
CA GLN A 101 0.06 -6.84 38.05
C GLN A 101 0.53 -6.61 39.49
N VAL A 102 -0.09 -5.68 40.21
CA VAL A 102 0.23 -5.39 41.63
C VAL A 102 0.09 -6.65 42.47
N VAL A 103 -1.02 -7.38 42.34
CA VAL A 103 -1.27 -8.63 43.08
C VAL A 103 -0.21 -9.69 42.76
N LYS A 104 0.21 -9.78 41.49
CA LYS A 104 1.23 -10.73 41.05
C LYS A 104 2.60 -10.42 41.64
N ASP A 105 2.95 -9.15 41.81
CA ASP A 105 4.31 -8.71 42.18
C ASP A 105 4.45 -8.29 43.64
N LEU A 106 3.33 -8.27 44.37
CA LEU A 106 3.27 -8.02 45.80
C LEU A 106 4.22 -8.97 46.56
N GLY A 107 5.22 -8.41 47.24
CA GLY A 107 6.16 -9.16 48.09
C GLY A 107 7.30 -9.88 47.36
N LYS A 108 7.51 -9.64 46.05
CA LYS A 108 8.63 -10.24 45.30
C LYS A 108 9.97 -9.52 45.46
N ASN A 109 9.96 -8.21 45.71
CA ASN A 109 11.15 -7.37 45.89
C ASN A 109 10.79 -6.14 46.73
N ASP A 110 11.72 -5.59 47.50
CA ASP A 110 11.46 -4.47 48.43
C ASP A 110 11.08 -3.13 47.73
N GLY A 111 11.42 -2.97 46.44
CA GLY A 111 11.15 -1.76 45.64
C GLY A 111 9.86 -1.78 44.82
N TRP A 112 9.00 -2.79 44.98
CA TRP A 112 7.80 -2.99 44.14
C TRP A 112 6.85 -1.77 44.12
N LEU A 113 6.78 -1.01 45.22
CA LEU A 113 5.91 0.15 45.33
C LEU A 113 6.42 1.34 44.50
N GLU A 114 7.72 1.58 44.46
CA GLU A 114 8.33 2.63 43.63
C GLU A 114 8.20 2.30 42.14
N GLU A 115 8.37 1.03 41.76
CA GLU A 115 8.23 0.57 40.37
C GLU A 115 6.80 0.77 39.84
N ILE A 116 5.80 0.47 40.66
CA ILE A 116 4.38 0.67 40.31
C ILE A 116 4.02 2.17 40.29
N GLN A 117 4.55 2.98 41.20
CA GLN A 117 4.34 4.43 41.17
C GLN A 117 4.94 5.07 39.92
N ASN A 118 6.14 4.62 39.52
CA ASN A 118 6.78 5.09 38.29
C ASN A 118 6.00 4.68 37.04
N SER A 119 5.48 3.44 36.99
CA SER A 119 4.66 2.98 35.86
C SER A 119 3.33 3.72 35.75
N ILE A 120 2.66 4.00 36.88
CA ILE A 120 1.45 4.83 36.92
C ILE A 120 1.78 6.25 36.44
N THR A 121 2.85 6.86 36.94
CA THR A 121 3.27 8.21 36.55
C THR A 121 3.60 8.29 35.05
N TYR A 122 4.24 7.26 34.50
CA TYR A 122 4.53 7.19 33.07
C TYR A 122 3.26 6.98 32.23
N VAL A 123 2.35 6.09 32.64
CA VAL A 123 1.09 5.83 31.91
C VAL A 123 0.15 7.04 31.98
N GLU A 124 0.14 7.78 33.09
CA GLU A 124 -0.64 9.01 33.25
C GLU A 124 0.05 10.24 32.64
N SER A 125 1.30 10.13 32.20
CA SER A 125 2.01 11.24 31.55
C SER A 125 1.33 11.66 30.24
N ASP A 126 1.31 12.97 29.99
CA ASP A 126 0.75 13.53 28.76
C ASP A 126 1.43 12.96 27.51
N ASP A 127 2.75 12.75 27.57
CA ASP A 127 3.55 12.17 26.48
C ASP A 127 3.10 10.75 26.11
N PHE A 128 2.85 9.88 27.11
CA PHE A 128 2.38 8.52 26.86
C PHE A 128 0.96 8.51 26.30
N GLN A 129 0.08 9.38 26.81
CA GLN A 129 -1.29 9.50 26.31
C GLN A 129 -1.32 10.02 24.87
N GLU A 130 -0.46 10.98 24.53
CA GLU A 130 -0.31 11.47 23.15
C GLU A 130 0.23 10.37 22.23
N LEU A 131 1.29 9.66 22.65
CA LEU A 131 1.83 8.52 21.90
C LEU A 131 0.78 7.43 21.67
N LYS A 132 0.03 7.05 22.70
CA LYS A 132 -1.04 6.06 22.61
C LYS A 132 -2.07 6.48 21.57
N LYS A 133 -2.50 7.73 21.61
CA LYS A 133 -3.46 8.29 20.67
C LYS A 133 -2.94 8.30 19.23
N ASP A 134 -1.66 8.62 19.04
CA ASP A 134 -0.99 8.58 17.74
C ASP A 134 -0.90 7.14 17.21
N ILE A 135 -0.58 6.16 18.06
CA ILE A 135 -0.58 4.74 17.70
C ILE A 135 -1.97 4.26 17.33
N GLU A 136 -3.00 4.55 18.14
CA GLU A 136 -4.38 4.20 17.82
C GLU A 136 -4.82 4.79 16.49
N TYR A 137 -4.47 6.06 16.24
CA TYR A 137 -4.76 6.71 14.97
C TYR A 137 -3.99 6.06 13.79
N ALA A 138 -2.73 5.67 14.00
CA ALA A 138 -1.92 4.96 13.01
C ALA A 138 -2.50 3.57 12.68
N MET A 139 -3.03 2.86 13.67
CA MET A 139 -3.64 1.53 13.54
C MET A 139 -5.02 1.55 12.86
N LEU A 140 -5.72 2.70 12.80
CA LEU A 140 -6.98 2.79 12.05
C LEU A 140 -6.76 2.43 10.57
N PRO A 141 -7.65 1.65 9.94
CA PRO A 141 -7.47 1.30 8.54
C PRO A 141 -7.72 2.53 7.64
N SER A 142 -7.07 2.54 6.49
CA SER A 142 -7.15 3.62 5.50
C SER A 142 -7.72 3.09 4.21
N ILE A 143 -8.71 3.78 3.63
CA ILE A 143 -9.33 3.34 2.37
C ILE A 143 -8.32 3.27 1.24
N TRP A 144 -7.34 4.16 1.21
CA TRP A 144 -6.33 4.20 0.16
C TRP A 144 -5.39 3.00 0.23
N MET A 145 -4.99 2.61 1.43
CA MET A 145 -4.18 1.41 1.63
C MET A 145 -5.00 0.14 1.38
N THR A 146 -6.27 0.12 1.80
CA THR A 146 -7.21 -0.98 1.51
C THR A 146 -7.39 -1.17 0.00
N LEU A 147 -7.57 -0.09 -0.76
CA LEU A 147 -7.66 -0.14 -2.23
C LEU A 147 -6.36 -0.60 -2.88
N LEU A 148 -5.20 -0.06 -2.45
CA LEU A 148 -3.89 -0.46 -2.96
C LEU A 148 -3.62 -1.96 -2.73
N GLN A 149 -3.89 -2.45 -1.52
CA GLN A 149 -3.75 -3.86 -1.18
C GLN A 149 -4.73 -4.74 -1.96
N THR A 150 -5.96 -4.27 -2.18
CA THR A 150 -6.93 -4.97 -3.05
C THR A 150 -6.41 -5.10 -4.48
N PHE A 151 -5.84 -4.02 -5.04
CA PHE A 151 -5.24 -4.04 -6.36
C PHE A 151 -4.09 -5.06 -6.46
N ILE A 152 -3.17 -5.05 -5.49
CA ILE A 152 -2.05 -6.00 -5.44
C ILE A 152 -2.55 -7.45 -5.34
N LEU A 153 -3.51 -7.71 -4.45
CA LEU A 153 -4.08 -9.05 -4.25
C LEU A 153 -4.95 -9.51 -5.41
N SER A 154 -5.42 -8.60 -6.28
CA SER A 154 -6.18 -8.98 -7.48
C SER A 154 -5.30 -9.62 -8.57
N GLY A 155 -3.97 -9.48 -8.48
CA GLY A 155 -3.02 -9.98 -9.47
C GLY A 155 -3.19 -11.47 -9.83
N PRO A 156 -3.18 -12.40 -8.85
CA PRO A 156 -3.43 -13.83 -9.08
C PRO A 156 -4.76 -14.12 -9.77
N ILE A 157 -5.81 -13.39 -9.42
CA ILE A 157 -7.17 -13.58 -9.97
C ILE A 157 -7.20 -13.15 -11.43
N LEU A 158 -6.64 -11.98 -11.74
CA LEU A 158 -6.51 -11.51 -13.12
C LEU A 158 -5.63 -12.45 -13.95
N TRP A 159 -4.55 -12.95 -13.37
CA TRP A 159 -3.66 -13.90 -14.05
C TRP A 159 -4.34 -15.23 -14.34
N LEU A 160 -5.19 -15.73 -13.43
CA LEU A 160 -6.00 -16.92 -13.67
C LEU A 160 -6.94 -16.70 -14.86
N PHE A 161 -7.63 -15.56 -14.87
CA PHE A 161 -8.59 -15.23 -15.92
C PHE A 161 -7.93 -15.13 -17.30
N THR A 162 -6.81 -14.42 -17.41
CA THR A 162 -6.09 -14.29 -18.68
C THR A 162 -5.55 -15.63 -19.18
N ARG A 163 -5.06 -16.49 -18.30
CA ARG A 163 -4.58 -17.84 -18.66
C ARG A 163 -5.68 -18.72 -19.23
N ILE A 164 -6.86 -18.71 -18.60
CA ILE A 164 -8.03 -19.46 -19.08
C ILE A 164 -8.46 -18.95 -20.47
N GLN A 165 -8.50 -17.63 -20.66
CA GLN A 165 -8.85 -17.03 -21.95
C GLN A 165 -7.85 -17.39 -23.05
N GLN A 166 -6.56 -17.49 -22.74
CA GLN A 166 -5.51 -17.90 -23.68
C GLN A 166 -5.47 -19.43 -23.94
N GLY A 167 -6.35 -20.22 -23.33
CA GLY A 167 -6.37 -21.68 -23.50
C GLY A 167 -5.17 -22.41 -22.89
N ARG A 168 -4.36 -21.74 -22.04
CA ARG A 168 -3.16 -22.30 -21.43
C ARG A 168 -3.54 -23.13 -20.20
N GLN A 169 -3.31 -24.45 -20.24
CA GLN A 169 -3.73 -25.36 -19.16
C GLN A 169 -2.71 -25.57 -18.03
N GLU A 170 -1.51 -25.01 -18.15
CA GLU A 170 -0.44 -25.19 -17.18
C GLU A 170 -0.76 -24.52 -15.83
N ASN A 171 -0.53 -25.26 -14.72
CA ASN A 171 -0.64 -24.77 -13.34
C ASN A 171 -1.99 -24.14 -12.95
N LEU A 172 -3.06 -24.37 -13.71
CA LEU A 172 -4.39 -23.82 -13.40
C LEU A 172 -4.84 -24.15 -11.97
N LEU A 173 -4.50 -25.34 -11.47
CA LEU A 173 -4.82 -25.75 -10.10
C LEU A 173 -4.12 -24.88 -9.04
N LEU A 174 -2.81 -24.65 -9.16
CA LEU A 174 -2.05 -23.81 -8.24
C LEU A 174 -2.55 -22.35 -8.29
N LEU A 175 -2.79 -21.84 -9.49
CA LEU A 175 -3.26 -20.48 -9.71
C LEU A 175 -4.70 -20.27 -9.20
N SER A 176 -5.53 -21.31 -9.29
CA SER A 176 -6.88 -21.33 -8.68
C SER A 176 -6.80 -21.28 -7.16
N ILE A 177 -5.92 -22.07 -6.55
CA ILE A 177 -5.68 -22.04 -5.09
C ILE A 177 -5.20 -20.65 -4.66
N LEU A 178 -4.22 -20.07 -5.36
CA LEU A 178 -3.70 -18.74 -5.07
C LEU A 178 -4.79 -17.65 -5.20
N SER A 179 -5.65 -17.77 -6.21
CA SER A 179 -6.78 -16.86 -6.44
C SER A 179 -7.84 -16.97 -5.32
N LEU A 180 -8.11 -18.18 -4.82
CA LEU A 180 -8.99 -18.38 -3.68
C LEU A 180 -8.43 -17.75 -2.40
N PHE A 181 -7.13 -17.94 -2.12
CA PHE A 181 -6.47 -17.27 -1.00
C PHE A 181 -6.52 -15.75 -1.13
N ALA A 182 -6.23 -15.21 -2.32
CA ALA A 182 -6.31 -13.78 -2.59
C ALA A 182 -7.73 -13.23 -2.35
N SER A 183 -8.77 -13.92 -2.83
CA SER A 183 -10.16 -13.54 -2.63
C SER A 183 -10.57 -13.56 -1.15
N ALA A 184 -10.16 -14.59 -0.40
CA ALA A 184 -10.39 -14.67 1.05
C ALA A 184 -9.68 -13.52 1.78
N TRP A 185 -8.44 -13.20 1.39
CA TRP A 185 -7.67 -12.13 1.99
C TRP A 185 -8.29 -10.75 1.74
N ILE A 186 -8.73 -10.48 0.50
CA ILE A 186 -9.47 -9.26 0.14
C ILE A 186 -10.73 -9.14 1.00
N THR A 187 -11.47 -10.24 1.18
CA THR A 187 -12.70 -10.25 2.00
C THR A 187 -12.41 -9.88 3.47
N LEU A 188 -11.36 -10.45 4.06
CA LEU A 188 -10.95 -10.12 5.44
C LEU A 188 -10.50 -8.66 5.58
N LEU A 189 -9.76 -8.17 4.59
CA LEU A 189 -9.26 -6.80 4.54
C LEU A 189 -10.40 -5.77 4.47
N TRP A 190 -11.41 -6.00 3.63
CA TRP A 190 -12.59 -5.13 3.56
C TRP A 190 -13.48 -5.24 4.80
N ARG A 191 -13.63 -6.44 5.37
CA ARG A 191 -14.34 -6.62 6.65
C ARG A 191 -13.71 -5.77 7.75
N ASP A 192 -12.39 -5.82 7.90
CA ASP A 192 -11.69 -5.05 8.92
C ASP A 192 -11.85 -3.53 8.71
N TYR A 193 -11.70 -3.05 7.48
CA TYR A 193 -11.94 -1.65 7.14
C TYR A 193 -13.37 -1.21 7.50
N LEU A 194 -14.39 -1.97 7.06
CA LEU A 194 -15.79 -1.62 7.29
C LEU A 194 -16.16 -1.64 8.78
N VAL A 195 -15.73 -2.66 9.53
CA VAL A 195 -15.99 -2.74 10.97
C VAL A 195 -15.41 -1.52 11.70
N ASN A 196 -14.17 -1.14 11.39
CA ASN A 196 -13.54 0.05 11.98
C ASN A 196 -14.17 1.36 11.50
N TRP A 197 -14.63 1.43 10.25
CA TRP A 197 -15.36 2.58 9.72
C TRP A 197 -16.67 2.82 10.48
N TRP A 198 -17.45 1.76 10.73
CA TRP A 198 -18.69 1.86 11.51
C TRP A 198 -18.45 2.21 12.99
N LYS A 199 -17.35 1.74 13.58
CA LYS A 199 -16.98 2.03 14.98
C LYS A 199 -16.41 3.45 15.18
N ASN A 200 -15.56 3.91 14.26
CA ASN A 200 -14.71 5.10 14.41
C ASN A 200 -14.86 6.10 13.23
N ARG A 201 -16.10 6.31 12.77
CA ARG A 201 -16.41 7.03 11.51
C ARG A 201 -15.67 8.36 11.34
N ASP A 202 -15.71 9.25 12.32
CA ASP A 202 -15.08 10.58 12.21
C ASP A 202 -13.55 10.51 12.11
N LYS A 203 -12.92 9.64 12.92
CA LYS A 203 -11.47 9.44 12.90
C LYS A 203 -11.00 8.86 11.56
N VAL A 204 -11.72 7.85 11.03
CA VAL A 204 -11.42 7.22 9.74
C VAL A 204 -11.64 8.21 8.58
N CYS A 205 -12.73 8.98 8.58
CA CYS A 205 -12.97 10.02 7.57
C CYS A 205 -11.86 11.08 7.57
N LYS A 206 -11.40 11.53 8.74
CA LYS A 206 -10.27 12.46 8.86
C LYS A 206 -8.98 11.88 8.28
N LYS A 207 -8.68 10.61 8.59
CA LYS A 207 -7.50 9.88 8.06
C LYS A 207 -7.55 9.71 6.54
N ASN A 208 -8.69 9.30 6.01
CA ASN A 208 -8.88 9.14 4.57
C ASN A 208 -8.68 10.47 3.84
N ARG A 209 -9.18 11.58 4.40
CA ARG A 209 -8.99 12.92 3.82
C ARG A 209 -7.53 13.37 3.84
N SER A 210 -6.80 13.15 4.93
CA SER A 210 -5.38 13.49 4.98
C SER A 210 -4.54 12.66 4.02
N GLN A 211 -4.91 11.39 3.80
CA GLN A 211 -4.14 10.46 2.99
C GLN A 211 -4.48 10.47 1.49
N VAL A 212 -5.45 11.28 1.04
CA VAL A 212 -5.82 11.38 -0.40
C VAL A 212 -4.64 11.75 -1.29
N TRP A 213 -3.66 12.48 -0.73
CA TRP A 213 -2.45 12.89 -1.43
C TRP A 213 -1.56 11.73 -1.88
N TRP A 214 -1.73 10.51 -1.36
CA TRP A 214 -1.00 9.34 -1.86
C TRP A 214 -1.28 9.03 -3.33
N ILE A 215 -2.46 9.36 -3.85
CA ILE A 215 -2.82 9.12 -5.26
C ILE A 215 -2.00 10.01 -6.21
N PRO A 216 -2.04 11.36 -6.12
CA PRO A 216 -1.22 12.20 -6.98
C PRO A 216 0.27 11.94 -6.75
N ILE A 217 0.71 11.59 -5.53
CA ILE A 217 2.09 11.19 -5.26
C ILE A 217 2.48 9.96 -6.08
N ALA A 218 1.67 8.90 -6.08
CA ALA A 218 1.96 7.69 -6.83
C ALA A 218 1.98 7.96 -8.35
N LEU A 219 1.03 8.76 -8.86
CA LEU A 219 0.95 9.09 -10.27
C LEU A 219 2.12 9.95 -10.74
N VAL A 220 2.49 10.98 -9.97
CA VAL A 220 3.67 11.80 -10.27
C VAL A 220 4.95 10.97 -10.17
N SER A 221 5.06 10.09 -9.18
CA SER A 221 6.24 9.21 -9.04
C SER A 221 6.38 8.24 -10.22
N LEU A 222 5.26 7.74 -10.77
CA LEU A 222 5.26 6.92 -11.98
C LEU A 222 5.77 7.71 -13.19
N VAL A 223 5.20 8.90 -13.43
CA VAL A 223 5.60 9.75 -14.58
C VAL A 223 7.06 10.17 -14.49
N VAL A 224 7.50 10.62 -13.31
CA VAL A 224 8.90 11.02 -13.08
C VAL A 224 9.84 9.82 -13.17
N GLY A 225 9.43 8.64 -12.68
CA GLY A 225 10.22 7.41 -12.83
C GLY A 225 10.45 7.03 -14.29
N ILE A 226 9.41 7.11 -15.12
CA ILE A 226 9.51 6.89 -16.58
C ILE A 226 10.43 7.95 -17.21
N ALA A 227 10.27 9.22 -16.85
CA ALA A 227 11.13 10.29 -17.34
C ALA A 227 12.60 10.10 -16.95
N CYS A 228 12.88 9.62 -15.73
CA CYS A 228 14.23 9.27 -15.30
C CYS A 228 14.83 8.15 -16.15
N PHE A 229 14.05 7.12 -16.48
CA PHE A 229 14.51 6.03 -17.34
C PHE A 229 14.84 6.52 -18.76
N ILE A 230 13.95 7.32 -19.37
CA ILE A 230 14.20 7.97 -20.67
C ILE A 230 15.46 8.85 -20.61
N PHE A 231 15.65 9.57 -19.50
CA PHE A 231 16.84 10.41 -19.30
C PHE A 231 18.13 9.59 -19.22
N VAL A 232 18.11 8.40 -18.61
CA VAL A 232 19.28 7.50 -18.62
C VAL A 232 19.61 7.05 -20.04
N SER A 233 18.60 6.61 -20.82
CA SER A 233 18.80 6.23 -22.22
C SER A 233 19.36 7.39 -23.04
N TRP A 234 18.79 8.59 -22.89
CA TRP A 234 19.29 9.80 -23.54
C TRP A 234 20.76 10.10 -23.21
N LEU A 235 21.17 9.92 -21.95
CA LEU A 235 22.58 10.11 -21.56
C LEU A 235 23.51 9.08 -22.21
N ILE A 236 23.10 7.81 -22.26
CA ILE A 236 23.84 6.74 -22.93
C ILE A 236 24.06 7.12 -24.40
N GLU A 237 22.98 7.43 -25.12
CA GLU A 237 23.00 7.77 -26.54
C GLU A 237 23.80 9.04 -26.85
N THR A 238 23.77 10.03 -25.96
CA THR A 238 24.39 11.34 -26.22
C THR A 238 25.88 11.36 -25.88
N PHE A 239 26.28 10.69 -24.79
CA PHE A 239 27.63 10.84 -24.24
C PHE A 239 28.51 9.59 -24.36
N PHE A 240 27.92 8.39 -24.47
CA PHE A 240 28.67 7.13 -24.38
C PHE A 240 28.69 6.33 -25.69
N LEU A 241 27.73 6.55 -26.58
CA LEU A 241 27.65 5.82 -27.85
C LEU A 241 28.23 6.61 -29.03
N PRO A 242 28.98 5.95 -29.93
CA PRO A 242 29.45 6.56 -31.18
C PRO A 242 28.31 6.71 -32.19
N SER A 243 28.39 7.62 -33.15
CA SER A 243 27.29 7.94 -34.07
C SER A 243 26.74 6.79 -34.91
N ASP A 244 27.50 5.70 -35.06
CA ASP A 244 27.20 4.52 -35.86
C ASP A 244 26.70 3.31 -35.04
N TRP A 245 26.22 3.55 -33.81
CA TRP A 245 25.60 2.51 -32.98
C TRP A 245 24.30 1.99 -33.61
N LEU A 246 24.15 0.66 -33.69
CA LEU A 246 22.96 0.00 -34.24
C LEU A 246 21.94 -0.24 -33.14
N PHE A 247 22.37 -0.91 -32.07
CA PHE A 247 21.55 -1.19 -30.90
C PHE A 247 22.40 -1.37 -29.66
N TYR A 248 21.80 -1.26 -28.48
CA TYR A 248 22.47 -1.54 -27.22
C TYR A 248 21.52 -2.18 -26.21
N GLU A 249 22.08 -2.91 -25.26
CA GLU A 249 21.33 -3.47 -24.14
C GLU A 249 22.14 -3.35 -22.85
N TYR A 250 21.50 -2.85 -21.80
CA TYR A 250 22.06 -2.89 -20.43
C TYR A 250 21.45 -4.06 -19.66
N SER A 251 22.01 -4.37 -18.49
CA SER A 251 21.52 -5.45 -17.65
C SER A 251 20.01 -5.32 -17.33
N ILE A 252 19.21 -6.29 -17.83
CA ILE A 252 17.76 -6.37 -17.59
C ILE A 252 17.44 -6.47 -16.09
N GLY A 253 18.27 -7.17 -15.33
CA GLY A 253 18.09 -7.29 -13.88
C GLY A 253 18.23 -5.94 -13.17
N LEU A 254 19.31 -5.20 -13.48
CA LEU A 254 19.57 -3.89 -12.87
C LEU A 254 18.55 -2.84 -13.28
N SER A 255 18.02 -2.88 -14.50
CA SER A 255 17.03 -1.91 -14.96
C SER A 255 15.71 -1.99 -14.18
N LYS A 256 15.25 -3.20 -13.85
CA LYS A 256 14.05 -3.40 -13.00
C LYS A 256 14.28 -2.92 -11.58
N VAL A 257 15.45 -3.24 -11.02
CA VAL A 257 15.84 -2.76 -9.68
C VAL A 257 15.89 -1.24 -9.67
N PHE A 258 16.46 -0.63 -10.71
CA PHE A 258 16.54 0.82 -10.86
C PHE A 258 15.15 1.47 -10.89
N ILE A 259 14.23 1.00 -11.75
CA ILE A 259 12.87 1.56 -11.85
C ILE A 259 12.13 1.44 -10.52
N LEU A 260 12.15 0.26 -9.89
CA LEU A 260 11.48 0.04 -8.61
C LEU A 260 12.05 0.96 -7.51
N PHE A 261 13.38 1.09 -7.47
CA PHE A 261 14.08 1.91 -6.49
C PHE A 261 13.78 3.41 -6.67
N VAL A 262 13.82 3.91 -7.91
CA VAL A 262 13.50 5.31 -8.24
C VAL A 262 12.06 5.61 -7.88
N MET A 263 11.11 4.75 -8.27
CA MET A 263 9.70 4.94 -7.93
C MET A 263 9.46 4.98 -6.42
N THR A 264 10.05 4.04 -5.67
CA THR A 264 9.93 4.00 -4.21
C THR A 264 10.53 5.24 -3.55
N SER A 265 11.70 5.67 -4.04
CA SER A 265 12.39 6.88 -3.54
C SER A 265 11.57 8.15 -3.78
N LEU A 266 10.93 8.28 -4.95
CA LEU A 266 10.05 9.41 -5.28
C LEU A 266 8.81 9.43 -4.38
N ILE A 267 8.18 8.28 -4.14
CA ILE A 267 7.02 8.16 -3.23
C ILE A 267 7.38 8.66 -1.82
N LEU A 268 8.56 8.28 -1.30
CA LEU A 268 9.04 8.73 0.01
C LEU A 268 9.34 10.24 0.02
N LEU A 269 9.96 10.76 -1.05
CA LEU A 269 10.30 12.17 -1.21
C LEU A 269 9.04 13.06 -1.23
N PHE A 270 8.09 12.73 -2.08
CA PHE A 270 6.84 13.48 -2.18
C PHE A 270 5.96 13.30 -0.94
N GLY A 271 5.94 12.10 -0.34
CA GLY A 271 5.27 11.85 0.95
C GLY A 271 5.78 12.76 2.06
N LYS A 272 7.10 13.04 2.08
CA LYS A 272 7.68 14.03 3.00
C LYS A 272 7.30 15.46 2.63
N LEU A 273 7.36 15.86 1.36
CA LEU A 273 7.03 17.22 0.92
C LEU A 273 5.61 17.64 1.32
N VAL A 274 4.66 16.71 1.25
CA VAL A 274 3.26 16.92 1.64
C VAL A 274 3.02 16.69 3.15
N ARG A 275 4.09 16.48 3.94
CA ARG A 275 4.06 16.24 5.40
C ARG A 275 3.25 15.01 5.81
N LEU A 276 3.14 14.02 4.92
CA LEU A 276 2.55 12.71 5.24
C LEU A 276 3.53 11.77 5.93
N LEU A 277 4.84 11.97 5.72
CA LEU A 277 5.92 11.21 6.34
C LEU A 277 6.82 12.13 7.17
N ARG A 278 7.15 11.71 8.39
CA ARG A 278 8.16 12.36 9.24
C ARG A 278 9.55 11.75 8.97
N LEU A 279 10.13 12.06 7.81
CA LEU A 279 11.46 11.55 7.41
C LEU A 279 12.53 12.66 7.49
N SER A 280 13.70 12.39 8.07
CA SER A 280 14.82 13.37 8.13
C SER A 280 15.39 13.70 6.74
N TRP A 281 15.97 14.90 6.57
CA TRP A 281 16.55 15.34 5.29
C TRP A 281 17.81 14.56 4.90
N LYS A 282 18.51 13.97 5.87
CA LYS A 282 19.70 13.14 5.63
C LYS A 282 19.35 11.88 4.83
N TYR A 283 18.25 11.22 5.14
CA TYR A 283 17.78 10.05 4.39
C TYR A 283 17.37 10.39 2.96
N LEU A 284 16.84 11.60 2.74
CA LEU A 284 16.45 12.05 1.41
C LEU A 284 17.67 12.22 0.49
N LEU A 285 18.73 12.84 1.01
CA LEU A 285 20.00 12.99 0.29
C LEU A 285 20.64 11.63 0.01
N ALA A 286 20.56 10.69 0.94
CA ALA A 286 21.02 9.32 0.73
C ALA A 286 20.26 8.64 -0.43
N LEU A 287 18.93 8.76 -0.49
CA LEU A 287 18.13 8.20 -1.58
C LEU A 287 18.50 8.78 -2.95
N ILE A 288 18.72 10.10 -3.02
CA ILE A 288 19.17 10.77 -4.26
C ILE A 288 20.55 10.25 -4.68
N GLY A 289 21.50 10.16 -3.73
CA GLY A 289 22.82 9.60 -3.98
C GLY A 289 22.77 8.15 -4.47
N SER A 290 21.91 7.32 -3.87
CA SER A 290 21.68 5.94 -4.31
C SER A 290 21.08 5.85 -5.70
N CYS A 291 20.16 6.76 -6.08
CA CYS A 291 19.63 6.81 -7.45
C CYS A 291 20.72 7.13 -8.47
N ILE A 292 21.58 8.10 -8.17
CA ILE A 292 22.72 8.48 -9.03
C ILE A 292 23.70 7.30 -9.17
N LEU A 293 24.01 6.61 -8.07
CA LEU A 293 24.89 5.45 -8.08
C LEU A 293 24.30 4.31 -8.92
N LEU A 294 23.02 3.98 -8.73
CA LEU A 294 22.35 2.93 -9.51
C LEU A 294 22.29 3.27 -11.00
N MET A 295 22.08 4.55 -11.32
CA MET A 295 22.12 5.04 -12.69
C MET A 295 23.50 4.87 -13.32
N ALA A 296 24.57 5.22 -12.60
CA ALA A 296 25.94 4.99 -13.06
C ALA A 296 26.25 3.50 -13.25
N LEU A 297 25.78 2.64 -12.34
CA LEU A 297 25.91 1.18 -12.47
C LEU A 297 25.17 0.67 -13.73
N LEU A 298 23.95 1.15 -13.98
CA LEU A 298 23.17 0.76 -15.16
C LEU A 298 23.90 1.11 -16.45
N ILE A 299 24.39 2.35 -16.57
CA ILE A 299 25.21 2.80 -17.71
C ILE A 299 26.46 1.90 -17.87
N SER A 300 27.12 1.54 -16.77
CA SER A 300 28.31 0.69 -16.77
C SER A 300 28.07 -0.79 -17.10
N THR A 301 26.81 -1.19 -17.33
CA THR A 301 26.46 -2.55 -17.81
C THR A 301 25.96 -2.56 -19.24
N THR A 302 26.15 -1.46 -19.97
CA THR A 302 25.64 -1.32 -21.32
C THR A 302 26.61 -1.96 -22.31
N THR A 303 26.11 -2.92 -23.08
CA THR A 303 26.79 -3.49 -24.24
C THR A 303 26.14 -2.93 -25.49
N ALA A 304 26.94 -2.24 -26.32
CA ALA A 304 26.47 -1.62 -27.54
C ALA A 304 27.10 -2.26 -28.76
N VAL A 305 26.30 -2.47 -29.80
CA VAL A 305 26.71 -2.98 -31.09
C VAL A 305 26.70 -1.84 -32.10
N THR A 306 27.82 -1.65 -32.78
CA THR A 306 27.99 -0.63 -33.84
C THR A 306 28.12 -1.33 -35.19
N ASN A 307 28.44 -0.62 -36.27
CA ASN A 307 28.60 -1.30 -37.56
C ASN A 307 29.73 -2.34 -37.59
N ASN A 308 30.85 -2.08 -36.89
CA ASN A 308 32.08 -2.86 -37.03
C ASN A 308 32.65 -3.41 -35.71
N ARG A 309 32.07 -3.03 -34.56
CA ARG A 309 32.60 -3.37 -33.22
C ARG A 309 31.49 -3.48 -32.19
N ILE A 310 31.79 -4.18 -31.11
CA ILE A 310 30.98 -4.30 -29.90
C ILE A 310 31.69 -3.54 -28.79
N ILE A 311 30.98 -2.67 -28.09
CA ILE A 311 31.52 -1.78 -27.06
C ILE A 311 30.87 -2.10 -25.72
N GLU A 312 31.68 -2.45 -24.73
CA GLU A 312 31.24 -2.58 -23.34
C GLU A 312 31.53 -1.28 -22.59
N ILE A 313 30.48 -0.54 -22.27
CA ILE A 313 30.59 0.72 -21.55
C ILE A 313 30.83 0.42 -20.08
N ASN A 314 31.87 1.03 -19.52
CA ASN A 314 32.15 1.01 -18.09
C ASN A 314 32.55 2.42 -17.63
N LEU A 315 31.93 2.93 -16.56
CA LEU A 315 32.26 4.25 -16.00
C LEU A 315 33.41 4.23 -15.00
N ILE A 316 33.75 3.06 -14.45
CA ILE A 316 34.78 2.91 -13.40
C ILE A 316 36.12 2.52 -14.02
N VAL A 317 36.10 1.61 -14.99
CA VAL A 317 37.25 1.10 -15.73
C VAL A 317 37.14 1.54 -17.19
N SER A 318 38.24 1.60 -17.92
CA SER A 318 38.22 1.82 -19.37
C SER A 318 37.26 0.86 -20.06
N SER A 319 36.41 1.42 -20.92
CA SER A 319 35.46 0.64 -21.74
C SER A 319 36.24 -0.32 -22.65
N LYS A 320 35.72 -1.53 -22.84
CA LYS A 320 36.33 -2.54 -23.72
C LYS A 320 35.69 -2.47 -25.09
N GLU A 321 36.50 -2.59 -26.13
CA GLU A 321 36.03 -2.67 -27.52
C GLU A 321 36.47 -3.99 -28.12
N PHE A 322 35.54 -4.66 -28.80
CA PHE A 322 35.73 -5.96 -29.44
C PHE A 322 35.38 -5.85 -30.92
N VAL A 323 36.15 -6.53 -31.76
CA VAL A 323 35.77 -6.76 -33.16
C VAL A 323 34.85 -7.97 -33.22
N TYR A 324 34.02 -8.08 -34.27
CA TYR A 324 33.09 -9.20 -34.40
C TYR A 324 33.78 -10.58 -34.43
N SER A 325 35.01 -10.64 -34.92
CA SER A 325 35.85 -11.84 -34.90
C SER A 325 36.23 -12.32 -33.49
N ASP A 326 36.09 -11.47 -32.47
CA ASP A 326 36.42 -11.81 -31.08
C ASP A 326 35.28 -12.59 -30.40
N VAL A 327 34.10 -12.68 -31.04
CA VAL A 327 32.98 -13.50 -30.59
C VAL A 327 33.34 -14.99 -30.75
N LYS A 328 33.37 -15.72 -29.63
CA LYS A 328 33.78 -17.14 -29.62
C LYS A 328 32.66 -18.07 -30.03
N SER A 329 31.45 -17.78 -29.58
CA SER A 329 30.27 -18.57 -29.86
C SER A 329 29.01 -17.73 -29.73
N VAL A 330 27.96 -18.21 -30.38
CA VAL A 330 26.62 -17.63 -30.33
C VAL A 330 25.64 -18.70 -29.86
N TRP A 331 24.72 -18.32 -28.98
CA TRP A 331 23.56 -19.14 -28.63
C TRP A 331 22.28 -18.35 -28.90
N THR A 332 21.31 -18.97 -29.56
CA THR A 332 20.02 -18.32 -29.87
C THR A 332 18.86 -19.25 -29.59
N GLY A 333 17.79 -18.73 -29.00
CA GLY A 333 16.60 -19.55 -28.83
C GLY A 333 15.63 -19.08 -27.78
N PHE A 334 14.69 -19.96 -27.48
CA PHE A 334 13.68 -19.74 -26.47
C PHE A 334 14.02 -20.45 -25.16
N GLY A 335 13.66 -19.83 -24.05
CA GLY A 335 13.68 -20.49 -22.75
C GLY A 335 12.70 -21.67 -22.69
N THR A 336 12.93 -22.59 -21.76
CA THR A 336 12.08 -23.78 -21.55
C THR A 336 11.55 -23.89 -20.12
N LYS A 337 12.06 -23.08 -19.19
CA LYS A 337 11.66 -23.13 -17.78
C LYS A 337 10.39 -22.33 -17.54
N LEU A 338 9.47 -22.97 -16.83
CA LEU A 338 8.19 -22.39 -16.44
C LEU A 338 8.32 -21.35 -15.32
N PHE A 339 9.20 -21.60 -14.34
CA PHE A 339 9.48 -20.70 -13.22
C PHE A 339 10.98 -20.53 -13.05
N THR A 340 11.46 -19.30 -13.22
CA THR A 340 12.88 -18.94 -13.12
C THR A 340 12.98 -17.43 -12.88
N LEU A 341 13.98 -17.02 -12.10
CA LEU A 341 14.33 -15.60 -11.94
C LEU A 341 15.15 -15.09 -13.13
N ASP A 342 15.80 -16.01 -13.84
CA ASP A 342 16.55 -15.76 -15.05
C ASP A 342 15.58 -15.78 -16.24
N GLU A 343 15.37 -14.60 -16.84
CA GLU A 343 14.38 -14.41 -17.90
C GLU A 343 14.76 -15.10 -19.22
N THR A 344 16.05 -15.25 -19.48
CA THR A 344 16.55 -15.96 -20.69
C THR A 344 16.04 -17.40 -20.74
N LYS A 345 15.86 -18.00 -19.57
CA LYS A 345 15.40 -19.39 -19.43
C LYS A 345 13.88 -19.49 -19.38
N ARG A 346 13.15 -18.39 -19.36
CA ARG A 346 11.69 -18.38 -19.24
C ARG A 346 11.05 -18.82 -20.55
N GLN A 347 10.09 -19.75 -20.47
CA GLN A 347 9.41 -20.25 -21.65
C GLN A 347 8.75 -19.14 -22.49
N GLY A 348 8.90 -19.22 -23.81
CA GLY A 348 8.37 -18.24 -24.75
C GLY A 348 9.19 -16.94 -24.86
N THR A 349 10.24 -16.77 -24.08
CA THR A 349 11.13 -15.60 -24.17
C THR A 349 12.28 -15.91 -25.11
N PHE A 350 12.44 -15.12 -26.17
CA PHE A 350 13.59 -15.22 -27.07
C PHE A 350 14.80 -14.52 -26.45
N SER A 351 15.98 -15.11 -26.63
CA SER A 351 17.25 -14.53 -26.20
C SER A 351 18.35 -14.85 -27.22
N TYR A 352 19.19 -13.85 -27.45
CA TYR A 352 20.37 -13.90 -28.30
C TYR A 352 21.61 -13.70 -27.42
N CYS A 353 22.41 -14.74 -27.26
CA CYS A 353 23.59 -14.72 -26.40
C CYS A 353 24.87 -14.80 -27.22
N ILE A 354 25.87 -13.99 -26.87
CA ILE A 354 27.23 -14.07 -27.42
C ILE A 354 28.25 -14.29 -26.31
N ASP A 355 29.27 -15.10 -26.58
CA ASP A 355 30.44 -15.24 -25.69
C ASP A 355 31.54 -14.26 -26.13
N LEU A 356 31.78 -13.26 -25.30
CA LEU A 356 32.89 -12.31 -25.42
C LEU A 356 33.87 -12.55 -24.29
N ASP A 357 35.06 -13.07 -24.61
CA ASP A 357 36.14 -13.29 -23.64
C ASP A 357 35.78 -14.17 -22.42
N GLY A 358 34.80 -15.08 -22.56
CA GLY A 358 34.32 -15.92 -21.46
C GLY A 358 33.19 -15.28 -20.65
N GLU A 359 32.71 -14.10 -21.05
CA GLU A 359 31.51 -13.47 -20.50
C GLU A 359 30.36 -13.55 -21.51
N GLU A 360 29.25 -14.15 -21.07
CA GLU A 360 28.01 -14.20 -21.85
C GLU A 360 27.31 -12.83 -21.84
N LYS A 361 27.05 -12.28 -23.03
CA LYS A 361 26.21 -11.09 -23.21
C LYS A 361 24.90 -11.49 -23.83
N VAL A 362 23.81 -11.01 -23.24
CA VAL A 362 22.45 -11.39 -23.59
C VAL A 362 21.75 -10.18 -24.20
N PHE A 363 21.16 -10.39 -25.37
CA PHE A 363 20.24 -9.46 -26.02
C PHE A 363 18.84 -10.09 -26.07
N MET A 364 17.85 -9.44 -25.46
CA MET A 364 16.45 -9.89 -25.47
C MET A 364 15.54 -8.86 -26.11
N GLN A 365 15.74 -7.58 -25.77
CA GLN A 365 14.95 -6.45 -26.28
C GLN A 365 15.87 -5.22 -26.37
N PRO A 366 16.83 -5.23 -27.30
CA PRO A 366 17.81 -4.16 -27.36
C PRO A 366 17.14 -2.84 -27.75
N THR A 367 17.69 -1.74 -27.23
CA THR A 367 17.29 -0.39 -27.66
C THR A 367 17.94 -0.10 -29.00
N VAL A 368 17.14 0.31 -29.99
CA VAL A 368 17.56 0.40 -31.39
C VAL A 368 17.74 1.85 -31.83
N ASN A 369 18.73 2.10 -32.67
CA ASN A 369 18.93 3.39 -33.32
C ASN A 369 17.95 3.56 -34.49
N GLN A 370 16.82 4.21 -34.21
CA GLN A 370 15.76 4.49 -35.19
C GLN A 370 16.24 5.31 -36.41
N LYS A 371 17.43 5.94 -36.36
CA LYS A 371 17.97 6.67 -37.52
C LYS A 371 18.69 5.75 -38.52
N LEU A 372 19.19 4.60 -38.06
CA LEU A 372 20.00 3.69 -38.85
C LEU A 372 19.26 2.40 -39.20
N VAL A 373 18.35 1.97 -38.33
CA VAL A 373 17.59 0.73 -38.46
C VAL A 373 16.13 1.07 -38.77
N SER A 374 15.50 0.30 -39.66
CA SER A 374 14.07 0.47 -39.99
C SER A 374 13.17 0.29 -38.77
N ASP A 375 11.95 0.83 -38.81
CA ASP A 375 10.91 0.73 -37.75
C ASP A 375 10.38 -0.69 -37.47
N ASP A 376 11.09 -1.73 -37.88
CA ASP A 376 10.73 -3.14 -37.71
C ASP A 376 11.57 -3.76 -36.58
N THR A 377 10.93 -3.97 -35.42
CA THR A 377 11.59 -4.44 -34.19
C THR A 377 12.33 -5.76 -34.42
N TYR A 378 13.54 -5.88 -33.90
CA TYR A 378 14.43 -7.06 -33.97
C TYR A 378 15.14 -7.29 -35.31
N ILE A 379 14.96 -6.43 -36.32
CA ILE A 379 15.71 -6.54 -37.57
C ILE A 379 17.21 -6.38 -37.37
N GLU A 380 17.60 -5.54 -36.43
CA GLU A 380 18.99 -5.30 -36.04
C GLU A 380 19.68 -6.56 -35.50
N LEU A 381 18.93 -7.44 -34.82
CA LEU A 381 19.44 -8.72 -34.35
C LEU A 381 19.60 -9.70 -35.52
N GLU A 382 18.69 -9.69 -36.48
CA GLU A 382 18.78 -10.53 -37.69
C GLU A 382 19.99 -10.13 -38.55
N GLU A 383 20.21 -8.82 -38.76
CA GLU A 383 21.40 -8.32 -39.48
C GLU A 383 22.70 -8.59 -38.72
N PHE A 384 22.70 -8.42 -37.41
CA PHE A 384 23.86 -8.72 -36.58
C PHE A 384 24.21 -10.21 -36.63
N ASP A 385 23.20 -11.08 -36.56
CA ASP A 385 23.38 -12.52 -36.68
C ASP A 385 23.97 -12.93 -38.03
N GLN A 386 23.46 -12.36 -39.14
CA GLN A 386 24.01 -12.59 -40.47
C GLN A 386 25.51 -12.26 -40.55
N ARG A 387 25.92 -11.10 -40.02
CA ARG A 387 27.33 -10.69 -40.01
C ARG A 387 28.21 -11.65 -39.20
N LEU A 388 27.72 -12.21 -38.09
CA LEU A 388 28.48 -13.18 -37.31
C LEU A 388 28.57 -14.55 -38.02
N MET A 389 27.51 -15.00 -38.68
CA MET A 389 27.53 -16.26 -39.42
C MET A 389 28.42 -16.20 -40.67
N GLU A 390 28.48 -15.05 -41.35
CA GLU A 390 29.42 -14.82 -42.46
C GLU A 390 30.90 -14.94 -42.03
N LEU A 391 31.21 -14.68 -40.76
CA LEU A 391 32.55 -14.85 -40.18
C LEU A 391 32.85 -16.31 -39.78
N GLY A 392 31.89 -17.22 -39.92
CA GLY A 392 32.04 -18.63 -39.57
C GLY A 392 32.08 -18.89 -38.06
N ILE A 393 31.43 -18.03 -37.26
CA ILE A 393 31.37 -18.20 -35.79
C ILE A 393 30.44 -19.36 -35.44
N SER A 394 30.87 -20.19 -34.48
CA SER A 394 30.09 -21.35 -34.04
C SER A 394 28.78 -20.92 -33.35
N LYS A 395 27.66 -21.51 -33.78
CA LYS A 395 26.32 -21.19 -33.26
C LYS A 395 25.55 -22.43 -32.79
N GLU A 396 25.02 -22.33 -31.58
CA GLU A 396 24.00 -23.24 -31.05
C GLU A 396 22.63 -22.57 -31.11
N SER A 397 21.59 -23.33 -31.46
CA SER A 397 20.24 -22.77 -31.58
C SER A 397 19.14 -23.72 -31.11
N SER A 398 18.08 -23.18 -30.50
CA SER A 398 16.94 -23.94 -29.98
C SER A 398 15.60 -23.24 -30.22
N ALA A 399 14.69 -23.93 -30.91
CA ALA A 399 13.30 -23.51 -31.08
C ALA A 399 12.38 -24.02 -29.95
N GLU A 400 12.91 -24.81 -29.00
CA GLU A 400 12.11 -25.39 -27.92
C GLU A 400 11.54 -24.29 -27.02
N GLY A 401 10.23 -24.29 -26.82
CA GLY A 401 9.55 -23.27 -26.02
C GLY A 401 9.02 -22.07 -26.82
N SER A 402 9.30 -22.00 -28.13
CA SER A 402 8.74 -20.97 -29.05
C SER A 402 7.21 -20.93 -29.05
N GLN A 403 6.55 -22.08 -28.90
CA GLN A 403 5.09 -22.21 -28.81
C GLN A 403 4.43 -21.44 -27.65
N TYR A 404 5.22 -21.02 -26.65
CA TYR A 404 4.74 -20.25 -25.50
C TYR A 404 4.94 -18.74 -25.65
N ASN A 405 5.52 -18.29 -26.76
CA ASN A 405 5.78 -16.88 -27.03
C ASN A 405 4.47 -16.08 -27.04
N ASP A 406 4.49 -14.92 -26.38
CA ASP A 406 3.35 -14.00 -26.26
C ASP A 406 3.39 -12.87 -27.32
N LEU A 407 4.45 -12.80 -28.12
CA LEU A 407 4.63 -11.80 -29.18
C LEU A 407 3.84 -12.16 -30.45
N ASP A 408 3.60 -11.14 -31.27
CA ASP A 408 2.94 -11.31 -32.57
C ASP A 408 3.66 -12.36 -33.45
N PRO A 409 2.93 -13.20 -34.21
CA PRO A 409 3.50 -14.21 -35.08
C PRO A 409 4.61 -13.68 -36.03
N HIS A 410 4.52 -12.41 -36.46
CA HIS A 410 5.55 -11.81 -37.30
C HIS A 410 6.94 -11.81 -36.62
N TYR A 411 7.01 -11.55 -35.31
CA TYR A 411 8.27 -11.60 -34.56
C TYR A 411 8.76 -13.02 -34.36
N VAL A 412 7.84 -13.98 -34.16
CA VAL A 412 8.20 -15.40 -34.05
C VAL A 412 8.85 -15.89 -35.34
N GLU A 413 8.31 -15.50 -36.50
CA GLU A 413 8.90 -15.82 -37.80
C GLU A 413 10.31 -15.25 -37.94
N ARG A 414 10.53 -14.01 -37.49
CA ARG A 414 11.87 -13.39 -37.46
C ARG A 414 12.84 -14.15 -36.57
N PHE A 415 12.43 -14.53 -35.36
CA PHE A 415 13.26 -15.33 -34.47
C PHE A 415 13.58 -16.71 -35.05
N SER A 416 12.64 -17.32 -35.79
CA SER A 416 12.90 -18.57 -36.50
C SER A 416 13.98 -18.40 -37.57
N ARG A 417 13.97 -17.31 -38.35
CA ARG A 417 15.05 -17.02 -39.31
C ARG A 417 16.41 -16.88 -38.63
N ILE A 418 16.46 -16.23 -37.48
CA ILE A 418 17.68 -16.15 -36.66
C ILE A 418 18.10 -17.55 -36.19
N ILE A 419 17.20 -18.36 -35.64
CA ILE A 419 17.52 -19.70 -35.12
C ILE A 419 18.05 -20.65 -36.22
N GLU A 420 17.54 -20.51 -37.44
CA GLU A 420 17.87 -21.36 -38.60
C GLU A 420 19.16 -20.95 -39.31
N ASN A 421 19.58 -19.69 -39.19
CA ASN A 421 20.82 -19.17 -39.80
C ASN A 421 22.06 -19.75 -39.07
N LYS A 422 22.90 -20.52 -39.77
CA LYS A 422 24.06 -21.23 -39.21
C LYS A 422 25.28 -21.19 -40.12
#